data_AF-A0A8T6PIL2-F1
#
_entry.id   AF-A0A8T6PIL2-F1
#
_cell.length_a   1.000
_cell.length_b   1.000
_cell.length_c   1.000
_cell.angle_alpha   90.00
_cell.angle_beta   90.00
_cell.angle_gamma   90.00
#
_symmetry.space_group_name_H-M   'P 1'
#
loop_
_entity.id
_entity.type
_entity.pdbx_description
1 polymer ?
#
loop_
_entity_poly.entity_id
_entity_poly.type
_entity_poly.pdbx_seq_one_letter_code
_entity_poly.pdbx_strand_id
1 'polypeptide(L)'
;MTSVEVISAAMVALASPHLGTDLAVALFGRNMIPPLPLYMLSAGSTAMIVVLLLVELSQHFGSSRWWRVLATTGQFALTLYVAHIVIGMGIIQTLGWIDSGQPLGLATLYSLAFYAGCITFVGLWHMKFQRGPFEALLRHITD
;
A
#
# COMPACT_ATOMS: atom_id res chain seq x y z
N MET A 1 12.64 5.91 -17.61
CA MET A 1 13.36 4.89 -16.81
C MET A 1 13.78 5.56 -15.51
N THR A 2 13.27 5.11 -14.38
CA THR A 2 13.59 5.74 -13.08
C THR A 2 15.02 5.37 -12.66
N SER A 3 15.71 6.23 -11.89
CA SER A 3 17.11 6.00 -11.48
C SER A 3 17.35 4.64 -10.83
N VAL A 4 16.32 4.07 -10.19
CA VAL A 4 16.33 2.74 -9.57
C VAL A 4 16.38 1.61 -10.60
N GLU A 5 15.78 1.79 -11.79
CA GLU A 5 15.83 0.80 -12.87
C GLU A 5 17.21 0.70 -13.49
N VAL A 6 17.89 1.84 -13.64
CA VAL A 6 19.25 1.90 -14.19
C VAL A 6 20.23 1.22 -13.23
N ILE A 7 20.08 1.47 -11.93
CA ILE A 7 20.93 0.86 -10.89
C ILE A 7 20.69 -0.65 -10.80
N SER A 8 19.42 -1.10 -10.77
CA SER A 8 19.09 -2.53 -10.75
C SER A 8 19.59 -3.24 -12.01
N ALA A 9 19.39 -2.66 -13.19
CA ALA A 9 19.89 -3.24 -14.45
C ALA A 9 21.42 -3.29 -14.50
N ALA A 10 22.10 -2.25 -14.01
CA ALA A 10 23.56 -2.22 -13.92
C ALA A 10 24.09 -3.28 -12.93
N MET A 11 23.46 -3.45 -11.76
CA MET A 11 23.88 -4.46 -10.79
C MET A 11 23.63 -5.89 -11.29
N VAL A 12 22.51 -6.14 -11.97
CA VAL A 12 22.25 -7.44 -12.61
C VAL A 12 23.29 -7.72 -13.69
N ALA A 13 23.57 -6.77 -14.58
CA ALA A 13 24.56 -6.93 -15.65
C ALA A 13 25.98 -7.17 -15.11
N LEU A 14 26.36 -6.52 -14.00
CA LEU A 14 27.69 -6.65 -13.40
C LEU A 14 27.84 -7.93 -12.55
N ALA A 15 26.76 -8.41 -11.93
CA ALA A 15 26.76 -9.61 -11.07
C ALA A 15 26.53 -10.93 -11.84
N SER A 16 25.90 -10.85 -13.03
CA SER A 16 25.64 -11.99 -13.92
C SER A 16 26.87 -12.86 -14.25
N PRO A 17 28.09 -12.31 -14.47
CA PRO A 17 29.24 -13.12 -14.82
C PRO A 17 29.83 -13.92 -13.64
N HIS A 18 29.48 -13.58 -12.39
CA HIS A 18 30.12 -14.16 -11.19
C HIS A 18 29.17 -15.00 -10.32
N LEU A 19 27.85 -14.73 -10.34
CA LEU A 19 26.87 -15.36 -9.44
C LEU A 19 25.83 -16.25 -10.15
N GLY A 20 25.83 -16.28 -11.49
CA GLY A 20 24.79 -16.93 -12.27
C GLY A 20 23.54 -16.05 -12.41
N THR A 21 22.90 -16.11 -13.58
CA THR A 21 21.78 -15.24 -13.96
C THR A 21 20.57 -15.36 -13.03
N ASP A 22 20.27 -16.57 -12.54
CA ASP A 22 19.12 -16.81 -11.67
C ASP A 22 19.31 -16.20 -10.27
N LEU A 23 20.51 -16.29 -9.70
CA LEU A 23 20.80 -15.72 -8.38
C LEU A 23 20.89 -14.18 -8.45
N ALA A 24 21.43 -13.64 -9.55
CA ALA A 24 21.48 -12.21 -9.79
C ALA A 24 20.06 -11.62 -9.95
N VAL A 25 19.17 -12.30 -10.67
CA VAL A 25 17.76 -11.88 -10.81
C VAL A 25 17.02 -12.04 -9.49
N ALA A 26 17.29 -13.09 -8.70
CA ALA A 26 16.68 -13.28 -7.39
C ALA A 26 17.13 -12.24 -6.34
N LEU A 27 18.37 -11.76 -6.40
CA LEU A 27 18.88 -10.78 -5.43
C LEU A 27 18.59 -9.33 -5.85
N PHE A 28 18.69 -9.02 -7.14
CA PHE A 28 18.64 -7.65 -7.67
C PHE A 28 17.39 -7.34 -8.51
N GLY A 29 16.49 -8.30 -8.69
CA GLY A 29 15.24 -8.08 -9.41
C GLY A 29 14.28 -7.16 -8.64
N ARG A 30 13.33 -6.58 -9.38
CA ARG A 30 12.35 -5.60 -8.87
C ARG A 30 10.92 -6.11 -8.84
N ASN A 31 10.71 -7.39 -9.13
CA ASN A 31 9.38 -7.95 -9.13
C ASN A 31 8.81 -7.88 -7.71
N MET A 32 7.56 -7.40 -7.62
CA MET A 32 6.80 -7.40 -6.37
C MET A 32 6.41 -8.82 -5.95
N ILE A 33 6.35 -9.74 -6.91
CA ILE A 33 6.06 -11.16 -6.71
C ILE A 33 7.06 -11.96 -7.55
N PRO A 34 7.92 -12.81 -6.95
CA PRO A 34 8.22 -12.93 -5.51
C PRO A 34 8.90 -11.66 -4.96
N PRO A 35 8.74 -11.29 -3.67
CA PRO A 35 9.33 -10.07 -3.10
C PRO A 35 10.84 -10.22 -2.96
N LEU A 36 11.59 -9.55 -3.84
CA LEU A 36 13.04 -9.66 -3.88
C LEU A 36 13.71 -8.67 -2.90
N PRO A 37 14.94 -8.96 -2.41
CA PRO A 37 15.60 -8.14 -1.38
C PRO A 37 15.74 -6.67 -1.76
N LEU A 38 16.08 -6.38 -3.02
CA LEU A 38 16.26 -5.00 -3.49
C LEU A 38 14.92 -4.24 -3.53
N TYR A 39 13.84 -4.91 -3.92
CA TYR A 39 12.50 -4.32 -3.85
C TYR A 39 12.12 -3.99 -2.40
N MET A 40 12.36 -4.91 -1.45
CA MET A 40 12.07 -4.68 -0.03
C MET A 40 12.89 -3.51 0.55
N LEU A 41 14.19 -3.44 0.25
CA LEU A 41 15.06 -2.36 0.71
C LEU A 41 14.65 -1.01 0.12
N SER A 42 14.38 -0.97 -1.19
CA SER A 42 13.95 0.26 -1.85
C SER A 42 12.59 0.73 -1.31
N ALA A 43 11.59 -0.15 -1.30
CA ALA A 43 10.25 0.17 -0.83
C ALA A 43 10.26 0.56 0.66
N GLY A 44 11.02 -0.17 1.48
CA GLY A 44 11.19 0.14 2.90
C GLY A 44 11.85 1.49 3.13
N SER A 45 12.92 1.81 2.40
CA SER A 45 13.61 3.11 2.51
C SER A 45 12.69 4.27 2.12
N THR A 46 11.94 4.13 1.03
CA THR A 46 10.95 5.14 0.61
C THR A 46 9.84 5.27 1.66
N ALA A 47 9.32 4.17 2.20
CA ALA A 47 8.31 4.20 3.24
C ALA A 47 8.81 4.93 4.50
N MET A 48 10.05 4.67 4.93
CA MET A 48 10.66 5.38 6.07
C MET A 48 10.76 6.88 5.83
N ILE A 49 11.24 7.32 4.66
CA ILE A 49 11.33 8.75 4.31
C ILE A 49 9.94 9.40 4.36
N VAL A 50 8.93 8.75 3.77
CA VAL A 50 7.56 9.26 3.74
C VAL A 50 6.98 9.35 5.15
N VAL A 51 7.18 8.33 5.99
CA VAL A 51 6.70 8.35 7.38
C VAL A 51 7.37 9.47 8.17
N LEU A 52 8.70 9.63 8.05
CA LEU A 52 9.42 10.72 8.72
C LEU A 52 8.92 12.09 8.28
N LEU A 53 8.73 12.30 6.97
CA LEU A 53 8.16 13.53 6.42
C LEU A 53 6.75 13.81 6.96
N LEU A 54 5.89 12.78 7.02
CA LEU A 54 4.53 12.92 7.55
C LEU A 54 4.53 13.26 9.04
N VAL A 55 5.45 12.70 9.83
CA VAL A 55 5.59 13.00 11.26
C VAL A 55 6.06 14.44 11.47
N GLU A 56 7.10 14.89 10.75
CA GLU A 56 7.57 16.28 10.79
C GLU A 56 6.46 17.27 10.40
N LEU A 57 5.75 16.96 9.31
CA LEU A 57 4.69 17.82 8.81
C LEU A 57 3.48 17.86 9.75
N SER A 58 3.18 16.75 10.43
CA SER A 58 2.16 16.69 11.47
C SER A 58 2.50 17.58 12.67
N GLN A 59 3.77 17.73 13.04
CA GLN A 59 4.17 18.61 14.13
C GLN A 59 4.01 20.09 13.75
N HIS A 60 4.33 20.44 12.51
CA HIS A 60 4.26 21.82 12.04
C HIS A 60 2.82 22.29 11.74
N PHE A 61 1.96 21.39 11.24
CA PHE A 61 0.61 21.73 10.78
C PHE A 61 -0.53 21.04 11.54
N GLY A 62 -0.24 20.43 12.70
CA GLY A 62 -1.21 19.62 13.46
C GLY A 62 -2.51 20.33 13.88
N SER A 63 -2.54 21.67 13.84
CA SER A 63 -3.74 22.48 14.12
C SER A 63 -4.77 22.48 12.96
N SER A 64 -4.38 22.12 11.74
CA SER A 64 -5.29 22.16 10.59
C SER A 64 -6.30 21.02 10.59
N ARG A 65 -7.55 21.34 10.27
CA ARG A 65 -8.65 20.35 10.12
C ARG A 65 -8.32 19.25 9.12
N TRP A 66 -7.54 19.58 8.08
CA TRP A 66 -7.10 18.63 7.05
C TRP A 66 -6.17 17.56 7.61
N TRP A 67 -5.21 17.94 8.46
CA TRP A 67 -4.31 17.00 9.14
C TRP A 67 -5.05 16.05 10.07
N ARG A 68 -6.06 16.57 10.77
CA ARG A 68 -6.90 15.74 11.64
C ARG A 68 -7.68 14.68 10.87
N VAL A 69 -8.21 15.01 9.69
CA VAL A 69 -8.89 14.02 8.81
C VAL A 69 -7.91 12.96 8.30
N LEU A 70 -6.70 13.36 7.93
CA LEU A 70 -5.65 12.44 7.48
C LEU A 70 -5.25 11.48 8.61
N ALA A 71 -5.03 12.00 9.82
CA ALA A 71 -4.71 11.22 11.00
C ALA A 71 -5.84 10.25 11.38
N THR A 72 -7.09 10.71 11.35
CA THR A 72 -8.27 9.85 11.57
C THR A 72 -8.33 8.73 10.54
N THR A 73 -8.14 9.03 9.26
CA THR A 73 -8.12 7.99 8.20
C THR A 73 -7.04 6.93 8.47
N GLY A 74 -5.86 7.35 8.95
CA GLY A 74 -4.77 6.44 9.33
C GLY A 74 -5.13 5.50 10.49
N GLN A 75 -6.04 5.89 11.40
CA GLN A 75 -6.51 5.02 12.50
C GLN A 75 -7.42 3.88 12.02
N PHE A 76 -7.86 3.92 10.77
CA PHE A 76 -8.67 2.88 10.12
C PHE A 76 -7.85 2.07 9.09
N ALA A 77 -6.52 2.19 9.09
CA ALA A 77 -5.66 1.57 8.09
C ALA A 77 -5.81 0.05 8.00
N LEU A 78 -5.92 -0.66 9.13
CA LEU A 78 -6.11 -2.11 9.15
C LEU A 78 -7.51 -2.48 8.65
N THR A 79 -8.55 -1.76 9.10
CA THR A 79 -9.92 -2.01 8.62
C THR A 79 -10.02 -1.80 7.11
N LEU A 80 -9.45 -0.72 6.58
CA LEU A 80 -9.46 -0.42 5.15
C LEU A 80 -8.63 -1.43 4.36
N TYR A 81 -7.49 -1.88 4.90
CA TYR A 81 -6.68 -2.93 4.28
C TYR A 81 -7.47 -4.24 4.15
N VAL A 82 -8.11 -4.68 5.23
CA VAL A 82 -8.94 -5.90 5.21
C VAL A 82 -10.13 -5.73 4.27
N ALA A 83 -10.82 -4.58 4.30
CA ALA A 83 -11.92 -4.30 3.39
C ALA A 83 -11.47 -4.32 1.92
N HIS A 84 -10.32 -3.74 1.60
CA HIS A 84 -9.77 -3.78 0.25
C HIS A 84 -9.49 -5.20 -0.23
N ILE A 85 -8.87 -6.04 0.59
CA ILE A 85 -8.55 -7.42 0.19
C ILE A 85 -9.80 -8.30 0.16
N VAL A 86 -10.63 -8.29 1.20
CA VAL A 86 -11.79 -9.19 1.29
C VAL A 86 -12.92 -8.74 0.38
N ILE A 87 -13.26 -7.44 0.40
CA ILE A 87 -14.39 -6.90 -0.35
C ILE A 87 -13.93 -6.44 -1.73
N GLY A 88 -12.89 -5.60 -1.79
CA GLY A 88 -12.40 -5.06 -3.07
C GLY A 88 -11.92 -6.16 -4.01
N MET A 89 -10.86 -6.88 -3.62
CA MET A 89 -10.31 -7.97 -4.45
C MET A 89 -11.30 -9.13 -4.57
N GLY A 90 -12.04 -9.47 -3.50
CA GLY A 90 -13.04 -10.53 -3.54
C GLY A 90 -14.14 -10.28 -4.58
N ILE A 91 -14.66 -9.05 -4.68
CA ILE A 91 -15.63 -8.69 -5.72
C ILE A 91 -15.01 -8.86 -7.10
N ILE A 92 -13.84 -8.28 -7.36
CA ILE A 92 -13.17 -8.38 -8.68
C ILE A 92 -12.90 -9.86 -9.05
N GLN A 93 -12.53 -10.69 -8.06
CA GLN A 93 -12.26 -12.11 -8.27
C GLN A 93 -13.52 -12.91 -8.61
N THR A 94 -14.63 -12.67 -7.90
CA THR A 94 -15.92 -13.36 -8.20
C THR A 94 -16.49 -12.97 -9.57
N LEU A 95 -16.23 -11.75 -10.03
CA LEU A 95 -16.58 -11.31 -11.38
C LEU A 95 -15.61 -11.82 -12.46
N GLY A 96 -14.51 -12.49 -12.10
CA GLY A 96 -13.49 -12.95 -13.05
C GLY A 96 -12.72 -11.81 -13.74
N TRP A 97 -12.77 -10.60 -13.19
CA TRP A 97 -12.19 -9.41 -13.81
C TRP A 97 -10.67 -9.32 -13.67
N ILE A 98 -10.09 -10.11 -12.75
CA ILE A 98 -8.64 -10.19 -12.54
C ILE A 98 -7.95 -10.76 -13.80
N ASP A 99 -8.50 -11.83 -14.37
CA ASP A 99 -7.88 -12.55 -15.49
C ASP A 99 -8.30 -11.98 -16.86
N SER A 100 -9.43 -11.26 -16.90
CA SER A 100 -10.07 -10.83 -18.15
C SER A 100 -9.44 -9.57 -18.78
N GLY A 101 -8.48 -8.92 -18.11
CA GLY A 101 -7.81 -7.73 -18.64
C GLY A 101 -8.77 -6.57 -18.95
N GLN A 102 -9.58 -6.16 -17.96
CA GLN A 102 -10.57 -5.09 -18.11
C GLN A 102 -9.94 -3.77 -18.60
N PRO A 103 -10.65 -2.97 -19.41
CA PRO A 103 -10.16 -1.67 -19.86
C PRO A 103 -9.88 -0.75 -18.68
N LEU A 104 -8.81 0.04 -18.78
CA LEU A 104 -8.31 0.92 -17.72
C LEU A 104 -9.41 1.83 -17.13
N GLY A 105 -10.34 2.31 -17.97
CA GLY A 105 -11.46 3.16 -17.54
C GLY A 105 -12.42 2.48 -16.55
N LEU A 106 -12.68 1.18 -16.71
CA LEU A 106 -13.53 0.43 -15.78
C LEU A 106 -12.79 0.17 -14.46
N ALA A 107 -11.49 -0.15 -14.53
CA ALA A 107 -10.67 -0.36 -13.34
C ALA A 107 -10.54 0.92 -12.49
N THR A 108 -10.35 2.09 -13.14
CA THR A 108 -10.29 3.38 -12.45
C THR A 108 -11.63 3.77 -11.85
N LEU A 109 -12.74 3.59 -12.59
CA LEU A 109 -14.08 3.87 -12.06
C LEU A 109 -14.43 2.98 -10.86
N TYR A 110 -14.14 1.68 -10.95
CA TYR A 110 -14.32 0.75 -9.84
C TYR A 110 -13.49 1.17 -8.62
N SER A 111 -12.21 1.50 -8.83
CA SER A 111 -11.33 1.94 -7.76
C SER A 111 -11.86 3.21 -7.08
N LEU A 112 -12.33 4.18 -7.87
CA LEU A 112 -12.89 5.42 -7.36
C LEU A 112 -14.19 5.17 -6.56
N ALA A 113 -15.07 4.32 -7.06
CA ALA A 113 -16.30 3.94 -6.37
C ALA A 113 -16.01 3.19 -5.06
N PHE A 114 -15.07 2.24 -5.08
CA PHE A 114 -14.63 1.53 -3.88
C PHE A 114 -14.04 2.47 -2.84
N TYR A 115 -13.18 3.41 -3.26
CA TYR A 115 -12.57 4.38 -2.37
C TYR A 115 -13.59 5.37 -1.79
N ALA A 116 -14.56 5.82 -2.57
CA ALA A 116 -15.69 6.63 -2.09
C ALA A 116 -16.52 5.86 -1.05
N GLY A 117 -16.78 4.57 -1.28
CA GLY A 117 -17.41 3.67 -0.30
C GLY A 117 -16.61 3.54 1.00
N CYS A 118 -15.29 3.42 0.90
CA CYS A 118 -14.40 3.38 2.07
C CYS A 118 -14.45 4.68 2.87
N ILE A 119 -14.36 5.85 2.21
CA ILE A 119 -14.42 7.15 2.88
C ILE A 119 -15.77 7.35 3.58
N THR A 120 -16.88 7.00 2.92
CA THR A 120 -18.21 7.11 3.52
C THR A 120 -18.36 6.17 4.72
N PHE A 121 -17.88 4.92 4.62
CA PHE A 121 -17.86 3.98 5.74
C PHE A 121 -17.05 4.52 6.93
N VAL A 122 -15.82 4.99 6.69
CA VAL A 122 -14.96 5.57 7.73
C VAL A 122 -15.63 6.79 8.35
N GLY A 123 -16.23 7.66 7.55
CA GLY A 123 -16.94 8.84 8.03
C GLY A 123 -18.12 8.48 8.96
N LEU A 124 -18.97 7.56 8.53
CA LEU A 124 -20.13 7.08 9.31
C LEU A 124 -19.68 6.35 10.59
N TRP A 125 -18.65 5.52 10.48
CA TRP A 125 -18.13 4.76 11.62
C TRP A 125 -17.45 5.67 12.64
N HIS A 126 -16.66 6.63 12.18
CA HIS A 126 -15.96 7.58 13.05
C HIS A 126 -16.91 8.45 13.88
N MET A 127 -18.16 8.65 13.43
CA MET A 127 -19.19 9.32 14.24
C MET A 127 -19.60 8.51 15.48
N LYS A 128 -19.51 7.18 15.42
CA LYS A 128 -19.94 6.27 16.50
C LYS A 128 -18.79 5.67 17.30
N PHE A 129 -17.66 5.40 16.65
CA PHE A 129 -16.48 4.78 17.26
C PHE A 129 -15.22 5.49 16.77
N GLN A 130 -14.41 5.97 17.71
CA GLN A 130 -13.15 6.69 17.44
C GLN A 130 -12.08 5.83 16.74
N ARG A 131 -12.32 4.52 16.58
CA ARG A 131 -11.37 3.55 16.02
C ARG A 131 -12.08 2.60 15.05
N GLY A 132 -11.33 2.07 14.09
CA GLY A 132 -11.82 1.02 13.20
C GLY A 132 -12.21 -0.26 13.96
N PRO A 133 -13.17 -1.04 13.43
CA PRO A 133 -13.64 -2.27 14.05
C PRO A 133 -12.52 -3.29 14.26
N PHE A 134 -11.64 -3.47 13.28
CA PHE A 134 -10.53 -4.41 13.38
C PHE A 134 -9.42 -3.93 14.31
N GLU A 135 -9.15 -2.63 14.33
CA GLU A 135 -8.20 -2.01 15.26
C GLU A 135 -8.69 -2.12 16.71
N ALA A 136 -10.00 -1.96 16.94
CA ALA A 136 -10.59 -2.18 18.26
C ALA A 136 -10.49 -3.65 18.70
N LEU A 137 -10.71 -4.59 17.78
CA LEU A 137 -10.56 -6.03 18.03
C LEU A 137 -9.11 -6.39 18.34
N LEU A 138 -8.15 -5.89 17.57
CA LEU A 138 -6.72 -6.14 17.79
C LEU A 138 -6.30 -5.71 19.20
N ARG A 139 -6.78 -4.55 19.65
CA ARG A 139 -6.51 -4.08 21.00
C ARG A 139 -7.13 -4.98 22.07
N HIS A 140 -8.35 -5.45 21.86
CA HIS A 140 -9.01 -6.41 22.77
C HIS A 140 -8.28 -7.75 22.91
N ILE A 141 -7.47 -8.14 21.92
CA ILE A 141 -6.69 -9.39 21.96
C ILE A 141 -5.31 -9.16 22.60
N THR A 142 -4.83 -7.92 22.60
CA THR A 142 -3.49 -7.56 23.09
C THR A 142 -3.51 -7.08 24.55
N ASP A 143 -4.61 -6.49 25.01
CA ASP A 143 -4.91 -6.19 26.42
C ASP A 143 -5.47 -7.46 27.12
#